data_AF-A0A3D3BFA6-F1
#
_entry.id   AF-A0A3D3BFA6-F1
#
_cell.length_a   1.000
_cell.length_b   1.000
_cell.length_c   1.000
_cell.angle_alpha   90.00
_cell.angle_beta   90.00
_cell.angle_gamma   90.00
#
_symmetry.space_group_name_H-M   'P 1'
#
loop_
_entity.id
_entity.type
_entity.pdbx_description
1 polymer ?
#
loop_
_entity_poly.entity_id
_entity_poly.type
_entity_poly.pdbx_seq_one_letter_code
_entity_poly.pdbx_strand_id
1 'polypeptide(L)'
;MPQPPLTKNQTLVFDALSASPAPLSAYGILDQLRDKGFRAPLQVYRALDKLVEFGLVHRLESINAFVACAHPQNDCCSHGTVAFAICNNCGQVAEFHDHTIDHRLAEWAKARQFK
;
A
#
# COMPACT_ATOMS: atom_id res chain seq x y z
N MET A 1 14.95 0.87 12.57
CA MET A 1 15.20 -0.60 12.64
C MET A 1 15.45 -1.10 11.22
N PRO A 2 16.31 -2.12 10.99
CA PRO A 2 16.55 -2.62 9.63
C PRO A 2 15.28 -3.29 9.08
N GLN A 3 15.02 -3.13 7.79
CA GLN A 3 13.86 -3.75 7.15
C GLN A 3 13.89 -5.28 7.30
N PRO A 4 12.73 -5.93 7.47
CA PRO A 4 12.68 -7.39 7.57
C PRO A 4 13.30 -8.02 6.31
N PRO A 5 14.06 -9.12 6.44
CA PRO A 5 14.70 -9.76 5.30
C PRO A 5 13.61 -10.28 4.34
N LEU A 6 13.49 -9.63 3.19
CA LEU A 6 12.54 -10.03 2.16
C LEU A 6 13.05 -11.25 1.41
N THR A 7 12.16 -12.20 1.14
CA THR A 7 12.40 -13.29 0.19
C THR A 7 12.49 -12.73 -1.24
N LYS A 8 13.11 -13.48 -2.15
CA LYS A 8 13.24 -13.08 -3.57
C LYS A 8 11.91 -12.59 -4.18
N ASN A 9 10.81 -13.30 -3.94
CA ASN A 9 9.51 -12.95 -4.51
C ASN A 9 8.94 -11.66 -3.88
N GLN A 10 9.14 -11.46 -2.58
CA GLN A 10 8.72 -10.23 -1.89
C GLN A 10 9.53 -9.03 -2.39
N THR A 11 10.85 -9.16 -2.55
CA THR A 11 11.70 -8.11 -3.12
C THR A 11 11.24 -7.75 -4.53
N LEU A 12 11.01 -8.73 -5.40
CA LEU A 12 10.56 -8.48 -6.77
C LEU A 12 9.22 -7.73 -6.84
N VAL A 13 8.26 -8.08 -5.98
CA VAL A 13 6.97 -7.40 -5.90
C VAL A 13 7.11 -5.99 -5.35
N PHE A 14 7.91 -5.81 -4.29
CA PHE A 14 8.17 -4.51 -3.69
C PHE A 14 8.88 -3.56 -4.67
N ASP A 15 9.87 -4.05 -5.41
CA ASP A 15 10.59 -3.28 -6.42
C ASP A 15 9.67 -2.86 -7.57
N ALA A 16 8.78 -3.75 -8.03
CA ALA A 16 7.81 -3.43 -9.07
C ALA A 16 6.84 -2.33 -8.63
N LEU A 17 6.39 -2.37 -7.38
CA LEU A 17 5.54 -1.33 -6.80
C LEU A 17 6.30 -0.02 -6.58
N SER A 18 7.55 -0.08 -6.13
CA SER A 18 8.38 1.10 -5.85
C SER A 18 8.82 1.83 -7.12
N ALA A 19 9.00 1.10 -8.22
CA ALA A 19 9.35 1.68 -9.52
C ALA A 19 8.14 2.25 -10.26
N SER A 20 6.91 1.91 -9.84
CA SER A 20 5.69 2.34 -10.51
C SER A 20 5.22 3.70 -9.98
N PRO A 21 4.98 4.70 -10.85
CA PRO A 21 4.43 5.99 -10.45
C PRO A 21 2.91 5.95 -10.13
N ALA A 22 2.26 4.82 -10.41
CA ALA A 22 0.84 4.59 -10.18
C ALA A 22 0.60 3.26 -9.45
N PRO A 23 -0.53 3.10 -8.74
CA PRO A 23 -0.87 1.83 -8.11
C PRO A 23 -0.99 0.71 -9.15
N LEU A 24 -0.52 -0.47 -8.77
CA LEU A 24 -0.63 -1.66 -9.61
C LEU A 24 -1.66 -2.63 -9.05
N SER A 25 -2.50 -3.19 -9.91
CA SER A 25 -3.31 -4.34 -9.56
C SER A 25 -2.43 -5.59 -9.42
N ALA A 26 -2.92 -6.62 -8.72
CA ALA A 26 -2.19 -7.89 -8.60
C ALA A 26 -1.86 -8.50 -9.98
N TYR A 27 -2.72 -8.31 -10.98
CA TYR A 27 -2.48 -8.75 -12.35
C TYR A 27 -1.44 -7.88 -13.07
N GLY A 28 -1.47 -6.56 -12.87
CA GLY A 28 -0.44 -5.67 -13.41
C GLY A 28 0.96 -5.99 -12.87
N ILE A 29 1.06 -6.32 -11.58
CA ILE A 29 2.31 -6.81 -10.97
C ILE A 29 2.71 -8.16 -11.56
N LEU A 30 1.75 -9.10 -11.70
CA LEU A 30 2.01 -10.41 -12.28
C LEU A 30 2.62 -10.26 -13.68
N ASP A 31 2.00 -9.44 -14.54
CA ASP A 31 2.43 -9.22 -15.91
C ASP A 31 3.86 -8.67 -15.99
N GLN A 32 4.23 -7.72 -15.13
CA GLN A 32 5.61 -7.20 -15.06
C GLN A 32 6.62 -8.23 -14.56
N LEU A 33 6.19 -9.20 -13.76
CA LEU A 33 7.07 -10.19 -13.12
C LEU A 33 7.08 -11.57 -13.80
N ARG A 34 6.34 -11.76 -14.90
CA ARG A 34 6.30 -13.03 -15.63
C ARG A 34 7.69 -13.49 -16.05
N ASP A 35 8.48 -12.58 -16.62
CA ASP A 35 9.84 -12.86 -17.08
C ASP A 35 10.82 -13.14 -15.92
N LYS A 36 10.46 -12.73 -14.70
CA LYS A 36 11.22 -12.99 -13.48
C LYS A 36 10.81 -14.29 -12.77
N GLY A 37 9.92 -15.09 -13.39
CA GLY A 37 9.54 -16.43 -12.93
C GLY A 37 8.19 -16.51 -12.22
N PHE A 38 7.41 -15.42 -12.16
CA PHE A 38 6.03 -15.48 -11.66
C PHE A 38 5.12 -16.13 -12.71
N ARG A 39 4.34 -17.13 -12.29
CA ARG A 39 3.46 -17.91 -13.18
C ARG A 39 2.00 -17.90 -12.74
N ALA A 40 1.73 -17.62 -11.47
CA ALA A 40 0.38 -17.64 -10.93
C ALA A 40 0.07 -16.39 -10.10
N PRO A 41 -1.14 -15.81 -10.21
CA PRO A 41 -1.57 -14.68 -9.38
C PRO A 41 -1.40 -14.93 -7.88
N LEU A 42 -1.61 -16.17 -7.43
CA LEU A 42 -1.46 -16.57 -6.03
C LEU A 42 -0.05 -16.28 -5.47
N GLN A 43 1.00 -16.35 -6.30
CA GLN A 43 2.36 -16.02 -5.87
C GLN A 43 2.52 -14.52 -5.57
N VAL A 44 1.84 -13.67 -6.35
CA VAL A 44 1.80 -12.22 -6.12
C VAL A 44 1.04 -11.92 -4.85
N TYR A 45 -0.16 -12.49 -4.66
CA TYR A 45 -0.94 -12.29 -3.44
C TYR A 45 -0.18 -12.71 -2.18
N ARG A 46 0.49 -13.86 -2.17
CA ARG A 46 1.31 -14.29 -1.03
C ARG A 46 2.45 -13.32 -0.69
N ALA A 47 3.07 -12.72 -1.70
CA ALA A 47 4.11 -11.72 -1.49
C ALA A 47 3.51 -10.41 -0.97
N LEU A 48 2.40 -9.95 -1.56
CA LEU A 48 1.66 -8.76 -1.14
C LEU A 48 1.18 -8.87 0.30
N ASP A 49 0.59 -9.99 0.71
CA ASP A 49 0.10 -10.20 2.07
C ASP A 49 1.21 -9.97 3.11
N LYS A 50 2.41 -10.48 2.83
CA LYS A 50 3.57 -10.27 3.70
C LYS A 50 4.10 -8.84 3.68
N LEU A 51 4.10 -8.19 2.52
CA LEU A 51 4.51 -6.78 2.42
C LEU A 51 3.54 -5.84 3.13
N VAL A 52 2.24 -6.15 3.10
CA VAL A 52 1.19 -5.45 3.85
C VAL A 52 1.35 -5.69 5.36
N GLU A 53 1.62 -6.93 5.77
CA GLU A 53 1.90 -7.28 7.18
C GLU A 53 3.12 -6.52 7.72
N PHE A 54 4.14 -6.28 6.89
CA PHE A 54 5.31 -5.49 7.23
C PHE A 54 5.10 -3.98 7.14
N GLY A 55 3.94 -3.51 6.67
CA GLY A 55 3.67 -2.09 6.45
C GLY A 55 4.46 -1.46 5.30
N LEU A 56 5.03 -2.28 4.41
CA LEU A 56 5.82 -1.83 3.26
C LEU A 56 4.95 -1.53 2.04
N VAL A 57 3.72 -2.05 2.01
CA VAL A 57 2.77 -1.87 0.91
C VAL A 57 1.39 -1.59 1.49
N HIS A 58 0.65 -0.67 0.87
CA HIS A 58 -0.75 -0.39 1.19
C HIS A 58 -1.67 -0.94 0.10
N ARG A 59 -2.83 -1.47 0.52
CA ARG A 59 -3.91 -1.88 -0.39
C ARG A 59 -4.95 -0.78 -0.49
N LEU A 60 -5.25 -0.38 -1.72
CA LEU A 60 -6.32 0.56 -2.06
C LEU A 60 -7.57 -0.25 -2.40
N GLU A 61 -8.41 -0.49 -1.39
CA GLU A 61 -9.63 -1.31 -1.50
C GLU A 61 -10.61 -0.77 -2.56
N SER A 62 -10.68 0.56 -2.74
CA SER A 62 -11.59 1.20 -3.69
C SER A 62 -11.31 0.85 -5.16
N ILE A 63 -10.07 0.55 -5.51
CA ILE A 63 -9.64 0.24 -6.88
C ILE A 63 -8.94 -1.12 -7.01
N ASN A 64 -8.93 -1.93 -5.94
CA ASN A 64 -8.25 -3.23 -5.89
C ASN A 64 -6.79 -3.18 -6.37
N ALA A 65 -6.05 -2.16 -5.94
CA ALA A 65 -4.66 -1.93 -6.32
C ALA A 65 -3.74 -1.80 -5.09
N PHE A 66 -2.44 -1.84 -5.34
CA PHE A 66 -1.39 -1.81 -4.32
C PHE A 66 -0.39 -0.70 -4.63
N VAL A 67 0.17 -0.10 -3.58
CA VAL A 67 1.19 0.94 -3.66
C VAL A 67 2.27 0.69 -2.61
N ALA A 68 3.54 0.95 -2.95
CA ALA A 68 4.62 0.92 -1.97
C ALA A 68 4.45 2.07 -0.96
N CYS A 69 4.69 1.80 0.32
CA CYS A 69 4.61 2.80 1.38
C CYS A 69 5.72 3.84 1.24
N ALA A 70 5.37 5.12 1.29
CA ALA A 70 6.35 6.22 1.25
C ALA A 70 7.07 6.44 2.60
N HIS A 71 6.57 5.86 3.70
CA HIS A 71 7.09 6.04 5.06
C HIS A 71 7.55 4.73 5.73
N PRO A 72 8.60 4.05 5.23
CA PRO A 72 9.06 2.78 5.81
C PRO A 72 9.78 2.90 7.16
N GLN A 73 10.05 4.10 7.69
CA GLN A 73 11.03 4.28 8.78
C GLN A 73 10.59 5.16 9.97
N ASN A 74 9.55 5.99 9.86
CA ASN A 74 9.16 6.91 10.94
C ASN A 74 7.70 6.67 11.36
N ASP A 75 7.52 6.11 12.57
CA ASP A 75 6.31 6.25 13.39
C ASP A 75 4.95 5.87 12.77
N CYS A 76 4.86 4.77 12.03
CA CYS A 76 3.56 4.22 11.60
C CYS A 76 2.62 3.86 12.77
N CYS A 77 3.15 3.75 14.00
CA CYS A 77 2.36 3.55 15.21
C CYS A 77 1.90 4.86 15.88
N SER A 78 2.25 6.03 15.33
CA SER A 78 1.87 7.36 15.89
C SER A 78 1.27 8.33 14.86
N HIS A 79 1.38 8.05 13.56
CA HIS A 79 0.83 8.90 12.50
C HIS A 79 -0.60 8.48 12.12
N GLY A 80 -1.58 8.78 12.97
CA GLY A 80 -3.03 8.89 12.66
C GLY A 80 -3.63 8.07 11.49
N THR A 81 -4.53 8.68 10.72
CA THR A 81 -5.18 8.04 9.55
C THR A 81 -4.38 8.34 8.29
N VAL A 82 -3.90 7.30 7.61
CA VAL A 82 -3.27 7.41 6.29
C VAL A 82 -4.37 7.61 5.23
N ALA A 83 -4.34 8.72 4.50
CA ALA A 83 -5.29 9.00 3.43
C ALA A 83 -4.60 8.93 2.05
N PHE A 84 -5.34 8.41 1.08
CA PHE A 84 -4.88 8.31 -0.31
C PHE A 84 -5.82 9.11 -1.21
N ALA A 85 -5.26 10.07 -1.95
CA ALA A 85 -5.96 10.78 -3.01
C ALA A 85 -5.70 10.06 -4.34
N ILE A 86 -6.77 9.58 -4.98
CA ILE A 86 -6.71 8.87 -6.26
C ILE A 86 -7.26 9.78 -7.36
N CYS A 87 -6.47 10.08 -8.39
CA CYS A 87 -6.93 10.83 -9.54
C CYS A 87 -7.63 9.89 -10.54
N ASN A 88 -8.92 10.06 -10.75
CA ASN A 88 -9.69 9.25 -11.72
C ASN A 88 -9.33 9.52 -13.19
N ASN A 89 -8.62 10.62 -13.50
CA ASN A 89 -8.27 10.98 -14.87
C ASN A 89 -6.89 10.43 -15.31
N CYS A 90 -5.91 10.41 -14.41
CA CYS A 90 -4.54 9.94 -14.72
C CYS A 90 -4.11 8.70 -13.92
N GLY A 91 -4.89 8.26 -12.92
CA GLY A 91 -4.55 7.11 -12.07
C GLY A 91 -3.45 7.38 -11.05
N GLN A 92 -2.96 8.62 -10.95
CA GLN A 92 -1.95 8.99 -9.96
C GLN A 92 -2.53 8.91 -8.55
N VAL A 93 -1.72 8.40 -7.62
CA VAL A 93 -2.08 8.34 -6.21
C VAL A 93 -1.08 9.12 -5.39
N ALA A 94 -1.61 9.99 -4.53
CA ALA A 94 -0.83 10.72 -3.54
C ALA A 94 -1.24 10.25 -2.15
N GLU A 95 -0.26 9.83 -1.37
CA GLU A 95 -0.40 9.58 0.06
C GLU A 95 -0.28 10.92 0.81
N PHE A 96 -1.17 11.16 1.77
CA PHE A 96 -1.08 12.31 2.65
C PHE A 96 -1.59 12.00 4.06
N HIS A 97 -1.04 12.74 5.02
CA HIS A 97 -1.44 12.69 6.43
C HIS A 97 -1.89 14.08 6.84
N ASP A 98 -3.09 14.19 7.42
CA ASP A 98 -3.61 15.45 7.94
C ASP A 98 -4.25 15.24 9.31
N HIS A 99 -3.57 15.71 10.35
CA HIS A 99 -4.06 15.65 11.73
C HIS A 99 -5.40 16.34 11.93
N THR A 100 -5.75 17.33 11.09
CA THR A 100 -7.04 18.01 11.12
C THR A 100 -8.16 17.07 10.69
N ILE A 101 -7.89 16.23 9.68
CA ILE A 101 -8.85 15.23 9.19
C ILE A 101 -9.03 14.15 10.26
N ASP A 102 -7.95 13.66 10.86
CA ASP A 102 -8.01 12.71 11.97
C ASP A 102 -8.89 13.19 13.11
N HIS A 103 -8.65 14.43 13.58
CA HIS A 103 -9.40 15.01 14.68
C HIS A 103 -10.89 15.15 14.33
N ARG A 104 -11.21 15.60 13.12
CA ARG A 104 -12.60 15.77 12.67
C ARG A 104 -13.33 14.44 12.53
N LEU A 105 -12.67 13.40 12.04
CA LEU A 105 -13.24 12.05 11.97
C LEU A 105 -13.50 11.48 13.37
N ALA A 106 -12.53 11.62 14.28
CA ALA A 106 -12.67 11.17 15.66
C ALA A 106 -13.82 11.88 16.39
N GLU A 107 -13.95 13.20 16.23
CA GLU A 107 -15.06 13.96 16.81
C GLU A 107 -16.41 13.54 16.25
N TRP A 108 -16.50 13.36 14.93
CA TRP A 108 -17.74 12.92 14.28
C TRP A 108 -18.16 11.51 14.75
N ALA A 109 -17.21 10.58 14.84
CA ALA A 109 -17.46 9.22 15.31
C ALA A 109 -17.95 9.22 16.76
N LYS A 110 -17.28 9.97 17.64
CA LYS A 110 -17.65 10.13 19.05
C LYS A 110 -19.03 10.76 19.21
N ALA A 111 -19.33 11.82 18.46
CA ALA A 111 -20.62 12.50 18.50
C ALA A 111 -21.80 11.60 18.07
N ARG A 112 -21.54 10.59 17.23
CA ARG A 112 -22.54 9.66 16.72
C ARG A 112 -22.45 8.25 17.30
N GLN A 113 -21.62 8.04 18.33
CA GLN A 113 -21.42 6.75 19.00
C GLN A 113 -20.91 5.63 18.08
N PHE A 114 -20.20 5.97 17.01
CA PHE A 114 -19.49 5.00 16.19
C PHE A 114 -18.09 4.75 16.77
N LYS A 115 -17.60 3.52 16.63
CA LYS A 115 -16.23 3.12 16.94
C LYS A 115 -15.37 3.20 15.70
#